data_AF-A0A6L6PXD8-F1
#
_entry.id   AF-A0A6L6PXD8-F1
#
_cell.length_a   1.000
_cell.length_b   1.000
_cell.length_c   1.000
_cell.angle_alpha   90.00
_cell.angle_beta   90.00
_cell.angle_gamma   90.00
#
_symmetry.space_group_name_H-M   'P 1'
#
loop_
_entity.id
_entity.type
_entity.pdbx_description
1 polymer ?
#
loop_
_entity_poly.entity_id
_entity_poly.type
_entity_poly.pdbx_seq_one_letter_code
_entity_poly.pdbx_strand_id
1 'polypeptide(L)'
;MAVGQLNQNWIAQRTLLAMDADGREFALTFGVGAPYETGTGECACAVLLDGLERAPHVLFGVDTWQALQLGVQFAIHMLQGFVAQGGQLLWPQEREPMAISELIPAMLPPLAR
;
A
#
# COMPACT_ATOMS: atom_id res chain seq x y z
N MET A 1 19.29 -6.79 -19.21
CA MET A 1 18.83 -5.41 -19.06
C MET A 1 18.64 -5.18 -17.57
N ALA A 2 19.46 -4.32 -16.97
CA ALA A 2 19.39 -4.06 -15.55
C ALA A 2 18.06 -3.37 -15.27
N VAL A 3 17.27 -3.92 -14.35
CA VAL A 3 16.20 -3.19 -13.66
C VAL A 3 16.92 -1.97 -13.06
N GLY A 4 16.84 -0.84 -13.75
CA GLY A 4 17.49 0.40 -13.35
C GLY A 4 17.07 0.67 -11.92
N GLN A 5 18.07 0.96 -11.07
CA GLN A 5 17.90 1.34 -9.66
C GLN A 5 16.52 1.92 -9.42
N LEU A 6 15.67 1.18 -8.68
CA LEU A 6 14.46 1.75 -8.11
C LEU A 6 14.95 2.92 -7.28
N ASN A 7 14.91 4.13 -7.84
CA ASN A 7 15.04 5.35 -7.08
C ASN A 7 13.74 5.41 -6.27
N GLN A 8 13.74 4.72 -5.12
CA GLN A 8 12.60 4.57 -4.22
C GLN A 8 12.40 5.89 -3.48
N ASN A 9 12.09 6.94 -4.23
CA ASN A 9 11.61 8.20 -3.68
C ASN A 9 10.20 7.95 -3.18
N TRP A 10 10.08 7.35 -2.00
CA TRP A 10 8.82 7.13 -1.31
C TRP A 10 8.17 8.48 -1.05
N ILE A 11 7.07 8.76 -1.73
CA ILE A 11 6.33 10.02 -1.58
C ILE A 11 5.32 9.95 -0.44
N ALA A 12 4.94 8.74 -0.04
CA ALA A 12 4.17 8.47 1.17
C ALA A 12 4.51 7.08 1.71
N GLN A 13 4.59 6.98 3.03
CA GLN A 13 4.82 5.72 3.73
C GLN A 13 4.13 5.77 5.10
N ARG A 14 3.66 4.62 5.58
CA ARG A 14 3.13 4.46 6.93
C ARG A 14 3.55 3.11 7.49
N THR A 15 3.78 3.08 8.80
CA THR A 15 4.03 1.85 9.56
C THR A 15 2.90 1.62 10.54
N LEU A 16 2.40 0.39 10.58
CA LEU A 16 1.40 -0.11 11.50
C LEU A 16 2.00 -1.27 12.30
N LEU A 17 1.33 -1.63 13.38
CA LEU A 17 1.50 -2.94 14.00
C LEU A 17 0.50 -3.90 13.35
N ALA A 18 0.93 -5.10 13.01
CA ALA A 18 0.07 -6.15 12.47
C ALA A 18 0.19 -7.40 13.34
N MET A 19 -0.89 -8.16 13.40
CA MET A 19 -0.94 -9.47 14.05
C MET A 19 -1.54 -10.47 13.07
N ASP A 20 -0.85 -11.58 12.80
CA ASP A 20 -1.38 -12.63 11.92
C ASP A 20 -2.42 -13.52 12.63
N ALA A 21 -2.98 -14.48 11.88
CA ALA A 21 -4.00 -15.41 12.39
C ALA A 21 -3.47 -16.33 13.52
N ASP A 22 -2.15 -16.51 13.62
CA ASP A 22 -1.50 -17.29 14.68
C ASP A 22 -1.19 -16.43 15.92
N GLY A 23 -1.55 -15.14 15.90
CA GLY A 23 -1.31 -14.19 16.99
C GLY A 23 0.11 -13.63 17.02
N ARG A 24 0.91 -13.83 15.96
CA ARG A 24 2.25 -13.27 15.88
C ARG A 24 2.20 -11.81 15.46
N GLU A 25 2.86 -10.96 16.25
CA GLU A 25 2.99 -9.54 15.95
C GLU A 25 4.22 -9.23 15.08
N PHE A 26 4.04 -8.28 14.16
CA PHE A 26 5.11 -7.75 13.33
C PHE A 26 4.82 -6.31 12.91
N ALA A 27 5.87 -5.55 12.62
CA ALA A 27 5.72 -4.23 12.00
C ALA A 27 5.35 -4.40 10.53
N LEU A 28 4.32 -3.68 10.09
CA LEU A 28 3.89 -3.66 8.69
C LEU A 28 4.09 -2.25 8.15
N THR A 29 4.98 -2.12 7.17
CA THR A 29 5.25 -0.84 6.52
C THR A 29 4.78 -0.89 5.08
N PHE A 30 3.91 0.05 4.72
CA PHE A 30 3.46 0.21 3.34
C PHE A 30 3.77 1.61 2.83
N GLY A 31 4.07 1.71 1.55
CA GLY A 31 4.48 2.96 0.93
C GLY A 31 4.28 2.98 -0.57
N VAL A 32 4.21 4.18 -1.12
CA VAL A 32 4.05 4.44 -2.56
C VAL A 32 5.16 5.38 -3.00
N GLY A 33 5.83 4.99 -4.08
CA GLY A 33 6.92 5.75 -4.70
C GLY A 33 6.39 6.80 -5.67
N ALA A 34 7.22 7.81 -5.95
CA ALA A 34 6.96 8.76 -7.02
C ALA A 34 6.74 8.01 -8.35
N PRO A 35 5.63 8.24 -9.07
CA PRO A 35 5.44 7.68 -10.40
C PRO A 35 6.51 8.21 -11.37
N TYR A 36 6.95 7.37 -12.30
CA TYR A 36 7.99 7.70 -13.28
C TYR A 36 7.69 7.12 -14.65
N GLU A 37 8.16 7.77 -15.71
CA GLU A 37 8.04 7.29 -17.08
C GLU A 37 9.02 6.13 -17.34
N THR A 38 8.55 5.10 -18.04
CA THR A 38 9.31 3.85 -18.27
C THR A 38 9.97 3.79 -19.66
N GLY A 39 9.83 4.84 -20.47
CA GLY A 39 10.38 4.93 -21.82
C GLY A 39 9.54 4.25 -22.91
N THR A 40 8.51 3.48 -22.54
CA THR A 40 7.55 2.81 -23.47
C THR A 40 6.28 3.63 -23.70
N GLY A 41 6.22 4.87 -23.18
CA GLY A 41 5.00 5.66 -23.14
C GLY A 41 4.07 5.32 -21.96
N GLU A 42 4.45 4.35 -21.13
CA GLU A 42 3.76 4.02 -19.88
C GLU A 42 4.46 4.66 -18.69
N CYS A 43 3.71 4.85 -17.61
CA CYS A 43 4.24 5.25 -16.32
C CYS A 43 4.20 4.08 -15.34
N ALA A 44 5.13 4.06 -14.39
CA ALA A 44 5.18 3.07 -13.33
C ALA A 44 5.20 3.74 -11.96
N CYS A 45 4.70 3.03 -10.95
CA CYS A 45 4.74 3.42 -9.54
C CYS A 45 5.18 2.22 -8.69
N ALA A 46 6.14 2.44 -7.79
CA ALA A 46 6.60 1.41 -6.86
C ALA A 46 5.71 1.37 -5.61
N VAL A 47 5.44 0.18 -5.08
CA VAL A 47 4.69 -0.04 -3.83
C VAL A 47 5.50 -0.92 -2.89
N LEU A 48 5.63 -0.48 -1.64
CA LEU A 48 6.20 -1.24 -0.53
C LEU A 48 5.07 -1.84 0.30
N LEU A 49 5.24 -3.09 0.74
CA LEU A 49 4.39 -3.82 1.71
C LEU A 49 5.29 -4.68 2.61
N ASP A 50 6.28 -4.06 3.22
CA ASP A 50 7.25 -4.75 4.08
C ASP A 50 6.55 -5.35 5.32
N GLY A 51 6.84 -6.61 5.60
CA GLY A 51 6.14 -7.43 6.59
C GLY A 51 5.08 -8.36 6.00
N LEU A 52 4.52 -8.05 4.82
CA LEU A 52 3.62 -8.96 4.08
C LEU A 52 4.28 -9.52 2.82
N GLU A 53 5.01 -8.68 2.09
CA GLU A 53 5.66 -9.01 0.83
C GLU A 53 7.17 -8.88 0.93
N ARG A 54 7.91 -9.73 0.21
CA ARG A 54 9.39 -9.77 0.30
C ARG A 54 10.08 -8.66 -0.49
N ALA A 55 9.40 -8.11 -1.49
CA ALA A 55 9.98 -7.14 -2.41
C ALA A 55 8.94 -6.07 -2.79
N PRO A 56 9.38 -4.85 -3.12
CA PRO A 56 8.48 -3.86 -3.69
C PRO A 56 7.85 -4.32 -5.00
N HIS A 57 6.59 -3.96 -5.20
CA HIS A 57 5.88 -4.17 -6.46
C HIS A 57 6.01 -2.95 -7.35
N VAL A 58 5.96 -3.16 -8.67
CA VAL A 58 5.91 -2.08 -9.67
C VAL A 58 4.61 -2.21 -10.44
N LEU A 59 3.81 -1.16 -10.40
CA LEU A 59 2.49 -1.09 -11.02
C LEU A 59 2.57 -0.13 -12.20
N PHE A 60 2.06 -0.55 -13.35
CA PHE A 60 2.09 0.22 -14.59
C PHE A 60 0.73 0.86 -14.86
N GLY A 61 0.75 2.08 -15.35
CA GLY A 61 -0.42 2.82 -15.81
C GLY A 61 -0.13 3.60 -17.09
N VAL A 62 -1.18 4.02 -17.77
CA VAL A 62 -1.09 4.81 -19.00
C VAL A 62 -0.53 6.21 -18.78
N ASP A 63 -0.61 6.71 -17.54
CA ASP A 63 -0.01 7.96 -17.09
C ASP A 63 0.39 7.87 -15.60
N THR A 64 1.05 8.91 -15.10
CA THR A 64 1.54 8.97 -13.70
C THR A 64 0.38 8.94 -12.70
N TRP A 65 -0.78 9.48 -13.07
CA TRP A 65 -1.97 9.51 -12.24
C TRP A 65 -2.54 8.10 -12.03
N GLN A 66 -2.77 7.36 -13.11
CA GLN A 66 -3.25 5.99 -13.07
C GLN A 66 -2.26 5.08 -12.34
N ALA A 67 -0.96 5.20 -12.64
CA ALA A 67 0.07 4.40 -11.98
C ALA A 67 0.05 4.59 -10.45
N LEU A 68 -0.10 5.84 -9.98
CA LEU A 68 -0.24 6.15 -8.55
C LEU A 68 -1.52 5.54 -7.95
N GLN A 69 -2.66 5.74 -8.61
CA GLN A 69 -3.94 5.20 -8.13
C GLN A 69 -3.91 3.68 -8.02
N LEU A 70 -3.34 2.99 -9.01
CA LEU A 70 -3.15 1.54 -8.99
C LEU A 70 -2.24 1.13 -7.84
N GLY A 71 -1.15 1.85 -7.60
CA GLY A 71 -0.25 1.58 -6.48
C GLY A 71 -0.95 1.67 -5.12
N VAL A 72 -1.73 2.73 -4.90
CA VAL A 72 -2.51 2.90 -3.67
C VAL A 72 -3.58 1.82 -3.53
N GLN A 73 -4.38 1.58 -4.57
CA GLN A 73 -5.42 0.54 -4.56
C GLN A 73 -4.85 -0.86 -4.33
N PHE A 74 -3.70 -1.18 -4.92
CA PHE A 74 -3.00 -2.43 -4.70
C PHE A 74 -2.64 -2.61 -3.22
N ALA A 75 -2.01 -1.61 -2.59
CA ALA A 75 -1.67 -1.68 -1.17
C ALA A 75 -2.91 -1.94 -0.30
N ILE A 76 -4.00 -1.22 -0.58
CA ILE A 76 -5.28 -1.38 0.15
C ILE A 76 -5.85 -2.79 -0.03
N HIS A 77 -5.85 -3.30 -1.27
CA HIS A 77 -6.36 -4.63 -1.57
C HIS A 77 -5.56 -5.71 -0.83
N MET A 78 -4.23 -5.55 -0.74
CA MET A 78 -3.37 -6.46 0.01
C MET A 78 -3.66 -6.43 1.51
N LEU A 79 -3.87 -5.25 2.08
CA LEU A 79 -4.27 -5.11 3.49
C LEU A 79 -5.64 -5.75 3.76
N GLN A 80 -6.60 -5.57 2.84
CA GLN A 80 -7.92 -6.22 2.93
C GLN A 80 -7.79 -7.73 2.87
N GLY A 81 -6.96 -8.25 1.97
CA GLY A 81 -6.66 -9.67 1.85
C GLY A 81 -6.05 -10.25 3.13
N PHE A 82 -5.12 -9.53 3.76
CA PHE A 82 -4.52 -9.91 5.04
C PHE A 82 -5.58 -10.01 6.15
N VAL A 83 -6.42 -8.98 6.29
CA VAL A 83 -7.48 -8.97 7.31
C VAL A 83 -8.52 -10.06 7.06
N ALA A 84 -8.90 -10.29 5.80
CA ALA A 84 -9.84 -11.34 5.42
C ALA A 84 -9.32 -12.76 5.74
N GLN A 85 -8.00 -12.94 5.81
CA GLN A 85 -7.34 -14.19 6.21
C GLN A 85 -7.20 -14.35 7.74
N GLY A 86 -7.75 -13.43 8.54
CA GLY A 86 -7.70 -13.46 10.00
C GLY A 86 -6.63 -12.57 10.62
N GLY A 87 -5.88 -11.82 9.81
CA GLY A 87 -4.95 -10.81 10.29
C GLY A 87 -5.66 -9.59 10.92
N GLN A 88 -4.95 -8.87 11.78
CA GLN A 88 -5.42 -7.64 12.41
C GLN A 88 -4.39 -6.52 12.21
N LEU A 89 -4.88 -5.32 11.95
CA LEU A 89 -4.08 -4.10 11.89
C LEU A 89 -4.33 -3.29 13.16
N LEU A 90 -3.26 -2.75 13.74
CA LEU A 90 -3.28 -2.05 15.01
C LEU A 90 -2.55 -0.71 14.88
N TRP A 91 -3.05 0.31 15.56
CA TRP A 91 -2.32 1.56 15.73
C TRP A 91 -1.06 1.31 16.57
N PRO A 92 0.15 1.75 16.14
CA PRO A 92 1.39 1.41 16.84
C PRO A 92 1.49 1.88 18.29
N GLN A 93 0.83 2.99 18.65
CA GLN A 93 0.98 3.62 19.96
C GLN A 93 -0.02 3.04 20.96
N GLU A 94 -1.29 2.96 20.57
CA GLU A 94 -2.39 2.53 21.43
C GLU A 94 -2.64 1.02 21.38
N ARG A 95 -2.14 0.36 20.32
CA ARG A 95 -2.41 -1.06 20.00
C ARG A 95 -3.90 -1.35 19.86
N GLU A 96 -4.66 -0.33 19.48
CA GLU A 96 -6.08 -0.45 19.18
C GLU A 96 -6.29 -0.98 17.75
N PRO A 97 -7.31 -1.82 17.53
CA PRO A 97 -7.72 -2.23 16.18
C PRO A 97 -7.94 -1.04 15.26
N MET A 98 -7.29 -1.06 14.11
CA MET A 98 -7.43 -0.06 13.05
C MET A 98 -8.20 -0.66 11.88
N ALA A 99 -9.34 -0.07 11.53
CA ALA A 99 -10.06 -0.43 10.32
C ALA A 99 -9.38 0.15 9.08
N ILE A 100 -9.39 -0.59 7.96
CA ILE A 100 -8.81 -0.13 6.70
C ILE A 100 -9.47 1.17 6.20
N SER A 101 -10.75 1.38 6.48
CA SER A 101 -11.46 2.63 6.15
C SER A 101 -10.87 3.87 6.83
N GLU A 102 -10.13 3.71 7.91
CA GLU A 102 -9.43 4.83 8.58
C GLU A 102 -8.16 5.24 7.82
N LEU A 103 -7.60 4.36 6.97
CA LEU A 103 -6.44 4.68 6.11
C LEU A 103 -6.83 5.54 4.91
N ILE A 104 -8.05 5.39 4.40
CA ILE A 104 -8.56 6.13 3.25
C ILE A 104 -9.88 6.77 3.67
N PRO A 105 -9.83 7.99 4.23
CA PRO A 105 -11.05 8.69 4.57
C PRO A 105 -11.88 8.86 3.30
N ALA A 106 -13.13 8.40 3.31
CA ALA A 106 -14.07 8.71 2.24
C ALA A 106 -14.28 10.23 2.21
N MET A 107 -13.91 10.90 1.12
CA MET A 107 -14.10 12.35 1.00
C MET A 107 -15.57 12.78 0.80
N LEU A 108 -16.49 11.82 0.60
CA LEU A 108 -17.93 12.08 0.47
C LEU A 108 -18.73 11.13 1.37
N PRO A 109 -19.70 11.61 2.17
CA PRO A 109 -20.73 10.74 2.69
C PRO A 109 -21.50 10.13 1.51
N PRO A 110 -22.07 8.91 1.65
CA PRO A 110 -22.92 8.35 0.61
C PRO A 110 -24.02 9.37 0.26
N LEU A 111 -24.21 9.63 -1.03
CA LEU A 111 -25.35 10.41 -1.50
C LEU A 111 -26.60 9.75 -0.91
N ALA A 112 -27.30 10.47 -0.02
CA ALA A 112 -28.58 10.03 0.49
C ALA A 112 -29.48 9.74 -0.71
N ARG A 113 -29.93 8.49 -0.83
CA ARG A 113 -30.89 8.07 -1.86
C ARG A 113 -32.28 8.60 -1.52
#